data_AF-A0A7X3QJZ2-F1
#
_entry.id   AF-A0A7X3QJZ2-F1
#
_cell.length_a   1.000
_cell.length_b   1.000
_cell.length_c   1.000
_cell.angle_alpha   90.00
_cell.angle_beta   90.00
_cell.angle_gamma   90.00
#
_symmetry.space_group_name_H-M   'P 1'
#
loop_
_entity.id
_entity.type
_entity.pdbx_description
1 polymer ?
#
loop_
_entity_poly.entity_id
_entity_poly.type
_entity_poly.pdbx_seq_one_letter_code
_entity_poly.pdbx_strand_id
1 'polypeptide(L)'
;MPDQPEERRPRGPRPRLSRRAFLKAGAVAGGAAALTGGSVLLTACGDDGDGDSAAVIDPDDIEPRFVDFYGPHQTGITARPVPTLGLMASFKVLSPDRESLRETFVELTDEIQGLMSGRPPTIRPEAYPPTDSGLLGAEPEPDDLSVVVSVGSSLFDDRYGLAGKQPVELVRMPFLANDRLDPARTHGDLLLNIDARHPDTIQFALRQLMRRRRRDLVLHWIIDGYTRGGTVNDGTAGAPRNLLGFKDGTANLDSGDDEAMNRFVWIQPEDNQPEWSVGGSYQAVRIIRMFVEFWDRT
;
A
#
# COMPACT_ATOMS: atom_id res chain seq x y z
N MET A 1 39.15 -60.67 -37.76
CA MET A 1 38.92 -59.39 -38.48
C MET A 1 38.01 -58.56 -37.57
N PRO A 2 38.51 -57.48 -36.94
CA PRO A 2 37.81 -56.83 -35.85
C PRO A 2 36.80 -55.79 -36.35
N ASP A 3 35.67 -55.74 -35.64
CA ASP A 3 34.57 -54.79 -35.77
C ASP A 3 35.05 -53.37 -35.39
N GLN A 4 34.79 -52.40 -36.26
CA GLN A 4 35.09 -50.98 -36.04
C GLN A 4 33.91 -50.31 -35.32
N PRO A 5 34.12 -49.46 -34.31
CA PRO A 5 33.03 -48.75 -33.65
C PRO A 5 32.59 -47.52 -34.46
N GLU A 6 31.28 -47.36 -34.66
CA GLU A 6 30.67 -46.16 -35.25
C GLU A 6 30.86 -44.92 -34.35
N GLU A 7 31.46 -43.89 -34.93
CA GLU A 7 31.74 -42.60 -34.31
C GLU A 7 30.45 -41.73 -34.24
N ARG A 8 29.94 -41.49 -33.03
CA ARG A 8 28.80 -40.58 -32.80
C ARG A 8 29.24 -39.12 -32.97
N ARG A 9 28.75 -38.47 -34.04
CA ARG A 9 28.92 -37.02 -34.27
C ARG A 9 28.19 -36.17 -33.21
N PRO A 10 28.78 -35.06 -32.73
CA PRO A 10 28.11 -34.16 -31.78
C PRO A 10 26.98 -33.37 -32.46
N ARG A 11 25.82 -33.25 -31.79
CA ARG A 11 24.71 -32.38 -32.20
C ARG A 11 25.07 -30.93 -31.88
N GLY A 12 25.19 -30.09 -32.90
CA GLY A 12 25.39 -28.64 -32.76
C GLY A 12 24.18 -27.92 -32.13
N PRO A 13 24.37 -26.68 -31.64
CA PRO A 13 23.32 -25.94 -30.94
C PRO A 13 22.20 -25.50 -31.90
N ARG A 14 20.94 -25.66 -31.47
CA ARG A 14 19.77 -25.15 -32.20
C ARG A 14 19.67 -23.62 -32.06
N PRO A 15 19.46 -22.86 -33.14
CA PRO A 15 19.35 -21.40 -33.05
C PRO A 15 18.05 -21.00 -32.34
N ARG A 16 18.17 -20.22 -31.27
CA ARG A 16 17.06 -19.53 -30.62
C ARG A 16 16.70 -18.30 -31.44
N LEU A 17 15.49 -18.27 -32.00
CA LEU A 17 14.96 -17.10 -32.71
C LEU A 17 14.78 -15.95 -31.70
N SER A 18 15.58 -14.90 -31.86
CA SER A 18 15.49 -13.67 -31.07
C SER A 18 14.35 -12.80 -31.59
N ARG A 19 13.45 -12.38 -30.68
CA ARG A 19 12.31 -11.47 -30.96
C ARG A 19 12.73 -10.14 -31.62
N ARG A 20 14.00 -9.74 -31.50
CA ARG A 20 14.56 -8.54 -32.17
C ARG A 20 14.78 -8.68 -33.68
N ALA A 21 14.79 -9.90 -34.23
CA ALA A 21 14.94 -10.12 -35.67
C ALA A 21 13.61 -9.95 -36.43
N PHE A 22 12.47 -10.16 -35.77
CA PHE A 22 11.14 -10.09 -36.39
C PHE A 22 10.72 -8.63 -36.66
N LEU A 23 11.09 -7.70 -35.79
CA LEU A 23 10.79 -6.27 -35.96
C LEU A 23 11.61 -5.57 -37.05
N LYS A 24 12.70 -6.20 -37.54
CA LYS A 24 13.48 -5.67 -38.67
C LYS A 24 13.06 -6.22 -40.03
N ALA A 25 12.17 -7.23 -40.07
CA ALA A 25 11.67 -7.80 -41.32
C ALA A 25 10.39 -7.12 -41.85
N GLY A 26 9.74 -6.27 -41.06
CA GLY A 26 8.51 -5.55 -41.46
C GLY A 26 8.73 -4.26 -42.25
N ALA A 27 9.98 -3.82 -42.47
CA ALA A 27 10.27 -2.51 -43.06
C ALA A 27 10.70 -2.54 -44.54
N VAL A 28 10.61 -3.67 -45.23
CA VAL A 28 11.04 -3.77 -46.64
C VAL A 28 10.01 -4.56 -47.47
N ALA A 29 8.88 -3.93 -47.77
CA ALA A 29 8.06 -4.28 -48.93
C ALA A 29 7.17 -3.09 -49.33
N GLY A 30 7.47 -2.48 -50.48
CA GLY A 30 6.51 -1.67 -51.24
C GLY A 30 6.77 -0.16 -51.26
N GLY A 31 7.55 0.31 -52.23
CA GLY A 31 7.67 1.72 -52.58
C GLY A 31 6.53 2.23 -53.47
N ALA A 32 6.19 3.50 -53.27
CA ALA A 32 5.67 4.53 -54.19
C ALA A 32 4.59 4.19 -55.25
N ALA A 33 3.37 4.73 -55.06
CA ALA A 33 2.57 5.30 -56.15
C ALA A 33 1.49 6.30 -55.64
N ALA A 34 1.61 7.53 -56.12
CA ALA A 34 0.63 8.58 -56.45
C ALA A 34 -0.74 8.71 -55.73
N LEU A 35 -1.02 9.98 -55.41
CA LEU A 35 -2.30 10.60 -55.05
C LEU A 35 -3.43 10.31 -56.07
N THR A 36 -4.62 9.97 -55.59
CA THR A 36 -5.95 10.51 -56.01
C THR A 36 -7.07 9.80 -55.23
N GLY A 37 -8.07 10.56 -54.80
CA GLY A 37 -9.11 10.11 -53.86
C GLY A 37 -10.07 9.06 -54.42
N GLY A 38 -10.72 8.32 -53.51
CA GLY A 38 -11.80 7.40 -53.84
C GLY A 38 -11.98 6.32 -52.78
N SER A 39 -13.13 6.36 -52.11
CA SER A 39 -13.61 5.38 -51.15
C SER A 39 -13.65 3.97 -51.74
N VAL A 40 -13.06 2.99 -51.05
CA VAL A 40 -13.31 1.57 -51.31
C VAL A 40 -13.56 0.87 -49.96
N LEU A 41 -14.81 0.49 -49.77
CA LEU A 41 -15.26 -0.47 -48.77
C LEU A 41 -14.53 -1.81 -49.00
N LEU A 42 -13.84 -2.31 -47.98
CA LEU A 42 -13.45 -3.72 -47.89
C LEU A 42 -14.01 -4.29 -46.59
N THR A 43 -15.16 -4.92 -46.74
CA THR A 43 -15.75 -5.85 -45.78
C THR A 43 -14.81 -7.05 -45.67
N ALA A 44 -14.13 -7.18 -44.53
CA ALA A 44 -13.50 -8.42 -44.12
C ALA A 44 -14.27 -8.96 -42.92
N CYS A 45 -15.09 -9.99 -43.17
CA CYS A 45 -15.64 -10.83 -42.12
C CYS A 45 -14.48 -11.63 -41.50
N GLY A 46 -14.10 -11.25 -40.29
CA GLY A 46 -13.30 -12.04 -39.38
C GLY A 46 -13.97 -11.93 -38.02
N ASP A 47 -14.77 -12.94 -37.69
CA ASP A 47 -15.31 -13.18 -36.35
C ASP A 47 -14.17 -13.76 -35.52
N ASP A 48 -13.36 -12.88 -34.93
CA ASP A 48 -12.60 -13.14 -33.73
C ASP A 48 -12.92 -11.96 -32.82
N GLY A 49 -13.74 -12.21 -31.80
CA GLY A 49 -14.11 -11.23 -30.80
C GLY A 49 -12.86 -10.70 -30.10
N ASP A 50 -12.34 -9.59 -30.62
CA ASP A 50 -11.40 -8.71 -29.93
C ASP A 50 -12.19 -7.98 -28.85
N GLY A 51 -12.54 -8.73 -27.81
CA GLY A 51 -12.81 -8.12 -26.52
C GLY A 51 -11.52 -7.42 -26.14
N ASP A 52 -11.54 -6.09 -26.24
CA ASP A 52 -10.53 -5.16 -25.75
C ASP A 52 -10.04 -5.68 -24.39
N SER A 53 -8.97 -6.46 -24.43
CA SER A 53 -8.46 -7.15 -23.25
C SER A 53 -7.69 -6.10 -22.52
N ALA A 54 -8.39 -5.39 -21.63
CA ALA A 54 -7.85 -4.46 -20.65
C ALA A 54 -6.43 -4.89 -20.28
N ALA A 55 -5.44 -4.07 -20.63
CA ALA A 55 -4.05 -4.40 -20.42
C ALA A 55 -3.83 -4.66 -18.92
N VAL A 56 -3.47 -5.89 -18.58
CA VAL A 56 -3.14 -6.28 -17.22
C VAL A 56 -1.79 -5.68 -16.86
N ILE A 57 -1.77 -4.72 -15.96
CA ILE A 57 -0.55 -4.09 -15.45
C ILE A 57 -0.14 -4.81 -14.17
N ASP A 58 1.12 -5.29 -14.12
CA ASP A 58 1.72 -5.80 -12.89
C ASP A 58 1.98 -4.60 -11.96
N PRO A 59 1.61 -4.64 -10.68
CA PRO A 59 1.97 -3.59 -9.71
C PRO A 59 3.47 -3.27 -9.70
N ASP A 60 4.32 -4.26 -9.99
CA ASP A 60 5.77 -4.07 -10.08
C ASP A 60 6.20 -3.23 -11.30
N ASP A 61 5.35 -3.12 -12.34
CA ASP A 61 5.59 -2.28 -13.53
C ASP A 61 5.18 -0.80 -13.31
N ILE A 62 4.51 -0.48 -12.20
CA ILE A 62 4.16 0.90 -11.85
C ILE A 62 5.38 1.56 -11.22
N GLU A 63 5.86 2.67 -11.77
CA GLU A 63 6.98 3.41 -11.19
C GLU A 63 6.66 3.90 -9.76
N PRO A 64 7.58 3.75 -8.79
CA PRO A 64 7.42 4.31 -7.44
C PRO A 64 7.25 5.83 -7.48
N ARG A 65 6.41 6.36 -6.59
CA ARG A 65 6.15 7.80 -6.48
C ARG A 65 6.19 8.28 -5.03
N PHE A 66 6.39 9.59 -4.88
CA PHE A 66 5.99 10.28 -3.66
C PHE A 66 4.47 10.41 -3.64
N VAL A 67 3.90 10.28 -2.44
CA VAL A 67 2.45 10.20 -2.26
C VAL A 67 1.96 11.50 -1.64
N ASP A 68 0.88 12.06 -2.20
CA ASP A 68 0.30 13.29 -1.67
C ASP A 68 -0.20 13.08 -0.24
N PHE A 69 0.23 13.98 0.66
CA PHE A 69 -0.16 13.96 2.06
C PHE A 69 -1.50 14.66 2.31
N TYR A 70 -1.74 15.77 1.61
CA TYR A 70 -2.91 16.60 1.82
C TYR A 70 -4.10 16.13 0.98
N GLY A 71 -5.26 16.05 1.61
CA GLY A 71 -6.51 15.70 0.98
C GLY A 71 -7.67 15.76 1.98
N PRO A 72 -8.90 15.53 1.51
CA PRO A 72 -10.08 15.43 2.40
C PRO A 72 -10.03 14.18 3.31
N HIS A 73 -9.29 13.15 2.90
CA HIS A 73 -9.10 11.89 3.63
C HIS A 73 -7.61 11.57 3.72
N GLN A 74 -7.18 10.86 4.76
CA GLN A 74 -5.79 10.43 4.87
C GLN A 74 -5.43 9.46 3.74
N THR A 75 -4.36 9.76 3.02
CA THR A 75 -3.85 8.91 1.94
C THR A 75 -3.31 7.60 2.50
N GLY A 76 -3.74 6.49 1.91
CA GLY A 76 -3.41 5.12 2.36
C GLY A 76 -4.66 4.25 2.57
N ILE A 77 -5.80 4.86 2.93
CA ILE A 77 -7.05 4.11 3.18
C ILE A 77 -7.63 3.52 1.87
N THR A 78 -7.64 4.30 0.80
CA THR A 78 -8.18 3.92 -0.52
C THR A 78 -7.09 3.68 -1.56
N ALA A 79 -5.83 3.52 -1.11
CA ALA A 79 -4.67 3.43 -1.98
C ALA A 79 -4.80 2.31 -3.01
N ARG A 80 -4.56 2.65 -4.28
CA ARG A 80 -4.41 1.69 -5.37
C ARG A 80 -3.13 1.95 -6.19
N PRO A 81 -2.41 0.89 -6.61
CA PRO A 81 -2.63 -0.53 -6.27
C PRO A 81 -2.50 -0.81 -4.76
N VAL A 82 -3.02 -1.96 -4.31
CA VAL A 82 -2.90 -2.36 -2.89
C VAL A 82 -1.42 -2.44 -2.52
N PRO A 83 -0.96 -1.77 -1.45
CA PRO A 83 0.45 -1.79 -1.06
C PRO A 83 0.96 -3.21 -0.78
N THR A 84 2.15 -3.53 -1.30
CA THR A 84 2.77 -4.86 -1.18
C THR A 84 3.27 -5.16 0.23
N LEU A 85 3.76 -4.16 0.95
CA LEU A 85 4.23 -4.27 2.33
C LEU A 85 3.51 -3.25 3.21
N GLY A 86 3.26 -3.64 4.45
CA GLY A 86 2.65 -2.78 5.44
C GLY A 86 3.13 -3.09 6.84
N LEU A 87 3.01 -2.11 7.73
CA LEU A 87 3.33 -2.26 9.13
C LEU A 87 2.33 -1.48 9.96
N MET A 88 1.77 -2.14 10.96
CA MET A 88 0.91 -1.51 11.95
C MET A 88 1.65 -1.41 13.27
N ALA A 89 1.84 -0.18 13.75
CA ALA A 89 2.49 0.11 15.02
C ALA A 89 1.52 0.85 15.94
N SER A 90 1.18 0.22 17.06
CA SER A 90 0.34 0.82 18.09
C SER A 90 1.17 1.42 19.20
N PHE A 91 0.74 2.56 19.72
CA PHE A 91 1.43 3.32 20.76
C PHE A 91 0.53 3.60 21.95
N LYS A 92 1.14 3.67 23.12
CA LYS A 92 0.60 4.38 24.29
C LYS A 92 1.14 5.80 24.28
N VAL A 93 0.26 6.76 24.55
CA VAL A 93 0.60 8.18 24.59
C VAL A 93 0.90 8.57 26.04
N LEU A 94 2.08 9.15 26.25
CA LEU A 94 2.60 9.61 27.54
C LEU A 94 2.65 11.13 27.66
N SER A 95 2.15 11.88 26.67
CA SER A 95 2.02 13.34 26.76
C SER A 95 1.36 13.70 28.10
N PRO A 96 1.97 14.58 28.92
CA PRO A 96 1.49 14.88 30.27
C PRO A 96 0.17 15.67 30.28
N ASP A 97 -0.13 16.39 29.21
CA ASP A 97 -1.31 17.24 29.09
C ASP A 97 -1.76 17.39 27.62
N ARG A 98 -2.87 18.09 27.43
CA ARG A 98 -3.48 18.32 26.11
C ARG A 98 -2.58 19.13 25.18
N GLU A 99 -1.73 20.00 25.73
CA GLU A 99 -0.85 20.86 24.94
C GLU A 99 0.31 20.04 24.37
N SER A 100 0.93 19.20 25.19
CA SER A 100 1.94 18.25 24.73
C SER A 100 1.36 17.22 23.74
N LEU A 101 0.10 16.81 23.91
CA LEU A 101 -0.59 15.97 22.92
C LEU A 101 -0.75 16.69 21.58
N ARG A 102 -1.17 17.96 21.60
CA ARG A 102 -1.29 18.80 20.40
C ARG A 102 0.04 18.89 19.67
N GLU A 103 1.12 19.21 20.39
CA GLU A 103 2.47 19.25 19.82
C GLU A 103 2.92 17.90 19.25
N THR A 104 2.52 16.80 19.90
CA THR A 104 2.82 15.44 19.42
C THR A 104 2.21 15.22 18.03
N PHE A 105 0.92 15.55 17.85
CA PHE A 105 0.28 15.44 16.54
C PHE A 105 0.83 16.42 15.51
N VAL A 106 1.19 17.65 15.90
CA VAL A 106 1.84 18.62 14.99
C VAL A 106 3.19 18.09 14.47
N GLU A 107 4.05 17.57 15.35
CA GLU A 107 5.36 17.03 14.94
C GLU A 107 5.23 15.74 14.13
N LEU A 108 4.27 14.86 14.47
CA LEU A 108 3.96 13.69 13.65
C LEU A 108 3.48 14.11 12.26
N THR A 109 2.62 15.14 12.17
CA THR A 109 2.09 15.64 10.91
C THR A 109 3.21 16.18 10.01
N ASP A 110 4.11 17.02 10.55
CA ASP A 110 5.25 17.54 9.78
C ASP A 110 6.19 16.41 9.31
N GLU A 111 6.48 15.44 10.17
CA GLU A 111 7.37 14.33 9.82
C GLU A 111 6.74 13.40 8.79
N ILE A 112 5.45 13.03 8.93
CA ILE A 112 4.73 12.22 7.94
C ILE A 112 4.70 12.94 6.59
N GLN A 113 4.33 14.22 6.58
CA GLN A 113 4.28 15.00 5.34
C GLN A 113 5.66 15.04 4.67
N GLY A 114 6.73 15.26 5.45
CA GLY A 114 8.09 15.26 4.93
C GLY A 114 8.52 13.90 4.39
N LEU A 115 8.21 12.82 5.10
CA LEU A 115 8.52 11.45 4.67
C LEU A 115 7.81 11.09 3.36
N MET A 116 6.51 11.35 3.26
CA MET A 116 5.71 11.03 2.07
C MET A 116 6.11 11.86 0.85
N SER A 117 6.64 13.09 1.07
CA SER A 117 7.12 13.97 0.01
C SER A 117 8.62 13.81 -0.31
N GLY A 118 9.33 12.84 0.29
CA GLY A 118 10.76 12.65 0.06
C GLY A 118 11.64 13.79 0.58
N ARG A 119 11.21 14.52 1.61
CA ARG A 119 11.94 15.66 2.17
C ARG A 119 13.32 15.19 2.66
N PRO A 120 14.44 15.74 2.12
CA PRO A 120 15.77 15.34 2.54
C PRO A 120 16.01 15.64 4.03
N PRO A 121 16.87 14.85 4.69
CA PRO A 121 17.22 15.09 6.08
C PRO A 121 17.92 16.45 6.23
N THR A 122 17.54 17.20 7.27
CA THR A 122 18.19 18.49 7.54
C THR A 122 19.65 18.29 7.92
N ILE A 123 20.58 18.99 7.27
CA ILE A 123 22.00 18.89 7.63
C ILE A 123 22.25 19.66 8.92
N ARG A 124 22.87 19.01 9.91
CA ARG A 124 23.32 19.63 11.16
C ARG A 124 24.84 19.56 11.28
N PRO A 125 25.47 20.46 12.07
CA PRO A 125 26.89 20.36 12.37
C PRO A 125 27.22 19.01 12.99
N GLU A 126 28.39 18.45 12.66
CA GLU A 126 28.84 17.12 13.12
C GLU A 126 28.85 16.95 14.64
N ALA A 127 28.95 18.05 15.39
CA ALA A 127 28.87 18.04 16.85
C ALA A 127 27.50 17.64 17.41
N TYR A 128 26.44 17.63 16.59
CA TYR A 128 25.09 17.22 17.00
C TYR A 128 24.75 15.84 16.46
N PRO A 129 23.89 15.07 17.15
CA PRO A 129 23.34 13.84 16.59
C PRO A 129 22.67 14.09 15.23
N PRO A 130 22.74 13.11 14.30
CA PRO A 130 22.11 13.22 13.00
C PRO A 130 20.60 13.47 13.12
N THR A 131 20.06 14.15 12.12
CA THR A 131 18.62 14.46 12.03
C THR A 131 17.79 13.28 11.60
N ASP A 132 18.38 12.27 10.97
CA ASP A 132 17.73 11.06 10.51
C ASP A 132 18.50 9.80 10.95
N SER A 133 18.20 8.63 10.37
CA SER A 133 18.99 7.41 10.62
C SER A 133 20.01 7.09 9.53
N GLY A 134 19.99 7.82 8.41
CA GLY A 134 20.82 7.58 7.23
C GLY A 134 20.46 6.32 6.45
N LEU A 135 19.34 5.64 6.78
CA LEU A 135 19.01 4.34 6.19
C LEU A 135 18.72 4.44 4.69
N LEU A 136 18.05 5.52 4.27
CA LEU A 136 17.69 5.78 2.88
C LEU A 136 18.68 6.72 2.16
N GLY A 137 19.81 7.05 2.80
CA GLY A 137 20.77 8.00 2.25
C GLY A 137 20.31 9.47 2.32
N ALA A 138 21.05 10.35 1.64
CA ALA A 138 20.82 11.79 1.67
C ALA A 138 19.66 12.24 0.75
N GLU A 139 19.35 11.45 -0.27
CA GLU A 139 18.30 11.69 -1.25
C GLU A 139 17.44 10.43 -1.30
N PRO A 140 16.42 10.31 -0.42
CA PRO A 140 15.51 9.16 -0.44
C PRO A 140 14.74 9.09 -1.75
N GLU A 141 14.77 7.94 -2.40
CA GLU A 141 13.99 7.66 -3.61
C GLU A 141 12.49 7.47 -3.25
N PRO A 142 11.57 7.72 -4.19
CA PRO A 142 10.16 7.44 -3.99
C PRO A 142 9.90 5.94 -3.79
N ASP A 143 8.95 5.61 -2.91
CA ASP A 143 8.65 4.22 -2.56
C ASP A 143 7.18 3.97 -2.19
N ASP A 144 6.28 4.80 -2.72
CA ASP A 144 4.84 4.79 -2.43
C ASP A 144 4.52 4.86 -0.91
N LEU A 145 5.41 5.48 -0.13
CA LEU A 145 5.26 5.59 1.31
C LEU A 145 3.99 6.36 1.66
N SER A 146 3.12 5.74 2.44
CA SER A 146 1.96 6.39 3.07
C SER A 146 1.89 6.04 4.55
N VAL A 147 1.39 7.00 5.35
CA VAL A 147 1.18 6.80 6.78
C VAL A 147 -0.21 7.25 7.14
N VAL A 148 -1.03 6.32 7.65
CA VAL A 148 -2.35 6.62 8.21
C VAL A 148 -2.26 6.64 9.73
N VAL A 149 -2.75 7.71 10.34
CA VAL A 149 -2.81 7.92 11.78
C VAL A 149 -4.24 7.69 12.28
N SER A 150 -4.39 6.74 13.20
CA SER A 150 -5.66 6.40 13.85
C SER A 150 -5.55 6.58 15.35
N VAL A 151 -6.62 7.03 16.00
CA VAL A 151 -6.69 7.20 17.47
C VAL A 151 -7.61 6.15 18.10
N GLY A 152 -7.17 5.59 19.22
CA GLY A 152 -7.94 4.59 19.96
C GLY A 152 -8.88 5.22 20.98
N SER A 153 -9.89 4.48 21.41
CA SER A 153 -10.86 4.94 22.42
C SER A 153 -10.19 5.36 23.74
N SER A 154 -9.04 4.76 24.09
CA SER A 154 -8.33 5.10 25.33
C SER A 154 -7.69 6.49 25.32
N LEU A 155 -7.48 7.11 24.15
CA LEU A 155 -6.99 8.49 24.06
C LEU A 155 -8.03 9.51 24.58
N PHE A 156 -9.31 9.12 24.64
CA PHE A 156 -10.43 9.97 25.08
C PHE A 156 -10.78 9.80 26.56
N ASP A 157 -9.87 9.22 27.36
CA ASP A 157 -10.01 9.22 28.81
C ASP A 157 -9.81 10.64 29.42
N ASP A 158 -9.74 10.70 30.75
CA ASP A 158 -9.69 11.96 31.47
C ASP A 158 -8.36 12.73 31.33
N ARG A 159 -7.31 12.15 30.72
CA ARG A 159 -5.95 12.76 30.63
C ARG A 159 -5.95 14.11 29.91
N TYR A 160 -6.78 14.25 28.88
CA TYR A 160 -6.69 15.38 27.93
C TYR A 160 -7.94 16.26 27.89
N GLY A 161 -8.96 15.92 28.69
CA GLY A 161 -10.26 16.61 28.65
C GLY A 161 -10.97 16.45 27.29
N LEU A 162 -10.78 15.30 26.63
CA LEU A 162 -11.31 14.99 25.30
C LEU A 162 -12.51 14.04 25.31
N ALA A 163 -12.96 13.55 26.46
CA ALA A 163 -14.07 12.59 26.55
C ALA A 163 -15.32 13.01 25.75
N GLY A 164 -15.71 14.29 25.81
CA GLY A 164 -16.84 14.83 25.03
C GLY A 164 -16.59 15.01 23.53
N LYS A 165 -15.41 14.62 23.03
CA LYS A 165 -15.01 14.64 21.62
C LYS A 165 -14.82 13.24 21.05
N GLN A 166 -15.02 12.19 21.84
CA GLN A 166 -14.94 10.81 21.34
C GLN A 166 -16.01 10.58 20.25
N PRO A 167 -15.64 10.06 19.07
CA PRO A 167 -16.62 9.67 18.06
C PRO A 167 -17.54 8.57 18.60
N VAL A 168 -18.83 8.64 18.26
CA VAL A 168 -19.89 7.86 18.94
C VAL A 168 -19.67 6.35 18.75
N GLU A 169 -19.23 5.93 17.57
CA GLU A 169 -18.99 4.52 17.26
C GLU A 169 -17.57 4.06 17.63
N LEU A 170 -16.71 4.96 18.14
CA LEU A 170 -15.37 4.60 18.60
C LEU A 170 -15.47 3.93 19.97
N VAL A 171 -15.72 2.63 19.98
CA VAL A 171 -15.78 1.83 21.20
C VAL A 171 -14.52 1.00 21.38
N ARG A 172 -14.19 0.70 22.64
CA ARG A 172 -13.19 -0.34 22.92
C ARG A 172 -13.73 -1.65 22.35
N MET A 173 -12.97 -2.27 21.44
CA MET A 173 -13.38 -3.49 20.74
C MET A 173 -13.95 -4.53 21.72
N PRO A 174 -15.22 -4.93 21.58
CA PRO A 174 -15.83 -5.92 22.45
C PRO A 174 -15.26 -7.31 22.17
N PHE A 175 -15.44 -8.21 23.12
CA PHE A 175 -15.14 -9.63 22.92
C PHE A 175 -16.10 -10.23 21.89
N LEU A 176 -15.57 -10.91 20.89
CA LEU A 176 -16.34 -11.70 19.93
C LEU A 176 -16.19 -13.20 20.20
N ALA A 177 -17.18 -13.99 19.78
CA ALA A 177 -17.08 -15.44 19.87
C ALA A 177 -15.82 -15.94 19.11
N ASN A 178 -15.11 -16.90 19.71
CA ASN A 178 -13.82 -17.42 19.23
C ASN A 178 -12.61 -16.48 19.41
N ASP A 179 -12.75 -15.38 20.16
CA ASP A 179 -11.62 -14.51 20.47
C ASP A 179 -10.59 -15.21 21.37
N ARG A 180 -9.32 -15.06 20.97
CA ARG A 180 -8.13 -15.46 21.73
C ARG A 180 -7.14 -14.29 21.74
N LEU A 181 -7.62 -13.14 22.25
CA LEU A 181 -6.87 -11.90 22.23
C LEU A 181 -5.66 -11.97 23.18
N ASP A 182 -4.50 -11.56 22.68
CA ASP A 182 -3.31 -11.29 23.49
C ASP A 182 -3.36 -9.83 23.96
N PRO A 183 -3.51 -9.53 25.27
CA PRO A 183 -3.55 -8.17 25.78
C PRO A 183 -2.34 -7.31 25.40
N ALA A 184 -1.16 -7.93 25.21
CA ALA A 184 0.04 -7.22 24.79
C ALA A 184 -0.03 -6.75 23.32
N ARG A 185 -0.90 -7.35 22.51
CA ARG A 185 -1.08 -7.05 21.07
C ARG A 185 -2.47 -6.50 20.75
N THR A 186 -3.16 -5.95 21.75
CA THR A 186 -4.53 -5.46 21.61
C THR A 186 -4.64 -4.02 22.11
N HIS A 187 -5.43 -3.21 21.38
CA HIS A 187 -5.70 -1.80 21.66
C HIS A 187 -4.46 -0.90 21.63
N GLY A 188 -4.63 0.39 21.95
CA GLY A 188 -3.61 1.42 21.93
C GLY A 188 -4.27 2.80 21.97
N ASP A 189 -3.51 3.83 22.30
CA ASP A 189 -3.98 5.22 22.23
C ASP A 189 -3.88 5.76 20.79
N LEU A 190 -2.85 5.32 20.07
CA LEU A 190 -2.55 5.70 18.70
C LEU A 190 -2.18 4.46 17.89
N LEU A 191 -2.51 4.43 16.61
CA LEU A 191 -2.11 3.41 15.66
C LEU A 191 -1.57 4.11 14.40
N LEU A 192 -0.40 3.67 13.94
CA LEU A 192 0.18 4.07 12.68
C LEU A 192 0.14 2.88 11.73
N ASN A 193 -0.50 3.04 10.58
CA ASN A 193 -0.34 2.16 9.44
C ASN A 193 0.69 2.78 8.51
N ILE A 194 1.78 2.06 8.23
CA ILE A 194 2.89 2.51 7.41
C ILE A 194 3.05 1.51 6.27
N ASP A 195 2.75 1.96 5.05
CA ASP A 195 2.80 1.13 3.86
C ASP A 195 3.82 1.70 2.87
N ALA A 196 4.61 0.84 2.23
CA ALA A 196 5.60 1.19 1.21
C ALA A 196 5.93 -0.06 0.36
N ARG A 197 6.81 0.06 -0.64
CA ARG A 197 7.22 -1.13 -1.42
C ARG A 197 8.40 -1.87 -0.82
N HIS A 198 9.26 -1.18 -0.06
CA HIS A 198 10.44 -1.78 0.55
C HIS A 198 10.40 -1.72 2.10
N PRO A 199 10.88 -2.78 2.78
CA PRO A 199 10.79 -2.87 4.24
C PRO A 199 11.69 -1.86 4.95
N ASP A 200 12.80 -1.46 4.35
CA ASP A 200 13.71 -0.44 4.86
C ASP A 200 13.07 0.95 4.86
N THR A 201 12.26 1.31 3.86
CA THR A 201 11.44 2.53 3.87
C THR A 201 10.47 2.54 5.05
N ILE A 202 9.78 1.43 5.29
CA ILE A 202 8.84 1.28 6.42
C ILE A 202 9.58 1.45 7.75
N GLN A 203 10.71 0.75 7.92
CA GLN A 203 11.51 0.84 9.16
C GLN A 203 12.11 2.24 9.35
N PHE A 204 12.54 2.89 8.26
CA PHE A 204 13.01 4.26 8.28
C PHE A 204 11.92 5.20 8.81
N ALA A 205 10.73 5.15 8.19
CA ALA A 205 9.58 5.97 8.56
C ALA A 205 9.18 5.77 10.03
N LEU A 206 9.03 4.52 10.48
CA LEU A 206 8.73 4.21 11.87
C LEU A 206 9.77 4.81 12.83
N ARG A 207 11.06 4.66 12.52
CA ARG A 207 12.15 5.20 13.35
C ARG A 207 12.16 6.72 13.38
N GLN A 208 11.87 7.38 12.26
CA GLN A 208 11.75 8.85 12.19
C GLN A 208 10.60 9.35 13.09
N LEU A 209 9.42 8.75 12.96
CA LEU A 209 8.23 9.10 13.74
C LEU A 209 8.44 8.86 15.24
N MET A 210 9.01 7.72 15.62
CA MET A 210 9.35 7.42 17.02
C MET A 210 10.38 8.40 17.58
N ARG A 211 11.35 8.85 16.78
CA ARG A 211 12.36 9.81 17.25
C ARG A 211 11.72 11.16 17.58
N ARG A 212 10.81 11.66 16.72
CA ARG A 212 10.20 12.99 16.85
C ARG A 212 9.58 13.24 18.21
N ARG A 213 8.84 12.27 18.74
CA ARG A 213 8.15 12.37 20.04
C ARG A 213 8.47 11.20 20.97
N ARG A 214 9.75 10.79 21.03
CA ARG A 214 10.23 9.66 21.85
C ARG A 214 9.91 9.74 23.35
N ARG A 215 9.56 10.92 23.86
CA ARG A 215 9.16 11.13 25.27
C ARG A 215 7.66 10.91 25.48
N ASP A 216 6.88 11.07 24.43
CA ASP A 216 5.42 11.11 24.49
C ASP A 216 4.78 9.88 23.86
N LEU A 217 5.54 9.04 23.16
CA LEU A 217 5.04 7.83 22.51
C LEU A 217 5.87 6.62 22.95
N VAL A 218 5.18 5.57 23.40
CA VAL A 218 5.79 4.27 23.68
C VAL A 218 5.14 3.22 22.80
N LEU A 219 5.96 2.51 22.02
CA LEU A 219 5.50 1.40 21.19
C LEU A 219 4.88 0.31 22.08
N HIS A 220 3.64 -0.05 21.80
CA HIS A 220 2.85 -1.03 22.55
C HIS A 220 2.90 -2.39 21.86
N TRP A 221 2.58 -2.43 20.56
CA TRP A 221 2.80 -3.59 19.72
C TRP A 221 3.04 -3.17 18.27
N ILE A 222 3.59 -4.10 17.51
CA ILE A 222 3.89 -3.94 16.09
C ILE A 222 3.58 -5.25 15.38
N ILE A 223 3.07 -5.16 14.16
CA ILE A 223 2.91 -6.30 13.25
C ILE A 223 3.21 -5.85 11.83
N ASP A 224 4.08 -6.62 11.18
CA ASP A 224 4.39 -6.51 9.76
C ASP A 224 3.40 -7.36 8.93
N GLY A 225 3.16 -6.90 7.72
CA GLY A 225 2.27 -7.53 6.76
C GLY A 225 2.85 -7.43 5.36
N TYR A 226 2.44 -8.38 4.53
CA TYR A 226 2.72 -8.37 3.11
C TYR A 226 1.53 -8.93 2.35
N THR A 227 1.43 -8.54 1.09
CA THR A 227 0.53 -9.13 0.12
C THR A 227 1.23 -9.19 -1.22
N ARG A 228 0.81 -10.10 -2.10
CA ARG A 228 1.16 -9.94 -3.51
C ARG A 228 0.18 -8.93 -4.09
N GLY A 229 0.68 -7.79 -4.55
CA GLY A 229 -0.14 -6.77 -5.18
C GLY A 229 -1.09 -7.38 -6.22
N GLY A 230 -2.32 -6.87 -6.26
CA GLY A 230 -3.32 -7.30 -7.23
C GLY A 230 -3.00 -6.75 -8.62
N THR A 231 -3.10 -7.58 -9.67
CA THR A 231 -2.95 -7.12 -11.06
C THR A 231 -3.96 -6.03 -11.39
N VAL A 232 -3.52 -4.90 -11.94
CA VAL A 232 -4.41 -3.76 -12.24
C VAL A 232 -4.95 -3.87 -13.66
N ASN A 233 -6.28 -3.86 -13.82
CA ASN A 233 -6.96 -3.79 -15.12
C ASN A 233 -7.95 -2.61 -15.09
N ASP A 234 -7.88 -1.68 -16.05
CA ASP A 234 -8.82 -0.57 -16.19
C ASP A 234 -9.08 0.22 -14.88
N GLY A 235 -8.03 0.46 -14.08
CA GLY A 235 -8.15 1.17 -12.80
C GLY A 235 -8.72 0.34 -11.64
N THR A 236 -9.14 -0.91 -11.90
CA THR A 236 -9.52 -1.89 -10.88
C THR A 236 -8.35 -2.83 -10.58
N ALA A 237 -7.89 -2.86 -9.32
CA ALA A 237 -6.93 -3.85 -8.88
C ALA A 237 -7.64 -5.19 -8.67
N GLY A 238 -7.21 -6.25 -9.36
CA GLY A 238 -7.66 -7.61 -9.12
C GLY A 238 -7.39 -8.02 -7.67
N ALA A 239 -8.31 -8.76 -7.06
CA ALA A 239 -8.19 -9.15 -5.66
C ALA A 239 -6.90 -9.98 -5.41
N PRO A 240 -6.01 -9.56 -4.49
CA PRO A 240 -4.84 -10.35 -4.10
C PRO A 240 -5.26 -11.68 -3.46
N ARG A 241 -4.31 -12.58 -3.20
CA ARG A 241 -4.60 -13.83 -2.48
C ARG A 241 -4.14 -13.78 -1.02
N ASN A 242 -4.91 -14.37 -0.13
CA ASN A 242 -4.50 -14.60 1.26
C ASN A 242 -3.71 -15.91 1.43
N LEU A 243 -3.25 -16.19 2.65
CA LEU A 243 -2.42 -17.36 2.95
C LEU A 243 -3.16 -18.71 2.87
N LEU A 244 -4.49 -18.71 2.79
CA LEU A 244 -5.28 -19.93 2.49
C LEU A 244 -5.46 -20.15 0.98
N GLY A 245 -4.91 -19.25 0.16
CA GLY A 245 -4.91 -19.35 -1.29
C GLY A 245 -6.15 -18.80 -1.98
N PHE A 246 -7.10 -18.19 -1.28
CA PHE A 246 -8.28 -17.56 -1.91
C PHE A 246 -7.99 -16.13 -2.37
N LYS A 247 -8.69 -15.70 -3.42
CA LYS A 247 -8.80 -14.27 -3.75
C LYS A 247 -9.51 -13.56 -2.58
N ASP A 248 -8.94 -12.46 -2.13
CA ASP A 248 -9.40 -11.71 -0.96
C ASP A 248 -9.64 -10.25 -1.34
N GLY A 249 -10.84 -9.74 -1.09
CA GLY A 249 -11.27 -8.39 -1.49
C GLY A 249 -12.04 -8.28 -2.81
N THR A 250 -12.47 -9.39 -3.44
CA THR A 250 -13.27 -9.33 -4.70
C THR A 250 -14.61 -8.61 -4.54
N ALA A 251 -15.22 -8.69 -3.37
CA ALA A 251 -16.48 -8.02 -3.05
C ALA A 251 -16.29 -6.72 -2.25
N ASN A 252 -15.06 -6.18 -2.20
CA ASN A 252 -14.83 -4.87 -1.61
C ASN A 252 -15.54 -3.80 -2.43
N LEU A 253 -15.85 -2.70 -1.76
CA LEU A 253 -16.31 -1.48 -2.43
C LEU A 253 -15.25 -1.00 -3.43
N ASP A 254 -15.71 -0.43 -4.53
CA ASP A 254 -14.83 0.24 -5.46
C ASP A 254 -14.32 1.54 -4.83
N SER A 255 -13.03 1.63 -4.51
CA SER A 255 -12.45 2.84 -3.90
C SER A 255 -12.36 4.05 -4.82
N GLY A 256 -12.73 3.92 -6.10
CA GLY A 256 -12.93 5.04 -7.04
C GLY A 256 -14.38 5.50 -7.16
N ASP A 257 -15.32 4.82 -6.50
CA ASP A 257 -16.73 5.22 -6.43
C ASP A 257 -16.95 6.13 -5.21
N ASP A 258 -16.93 7.43 -5.46
CA ASP A 258 -17.13 8.45 -4.42
C ASP A 258 -18.48 8.33 -3.70
N GLU A 259 -19.55 7.90 -4.39
CA GLU A 259 -20.86 7.74 -3.76
C GLU A 259 -20.82 6.58 -2.75
N ALA A 260 -20.24 5.45 -3.15
CA ALA A 260 -20.05 4.30 -2.27
C ALA A 260 -19.12 4.64 -1.09
N MET A 261 -18.01 5.33 -1.33
CA MET A 261 -17.07 5.73 -0.28
C MET A 261 -17.69 6.71 0.71
N ASN A 262 -18.40 7.73 0.24
CA ASN A 262 -19.10 8.68 1.11
C ASN A 262 -20.19 8.03 1.94
N ARG A 263 -20.86 7.00 1.39
CA ARG A 263 -21.93 6.30 2.10
C ARG A 263 -21.43 5.31 3.15
N PHE A 264 -20.30 4.64 2.91
CA PHE A 264 -19.91 3.46 3.70
C PHE A 264 -18.56 3.58 4.40
N VAL A 265 -17.68 4.49 3.99
CA VAL A 265 -16.30 4.58 4.50
C VAL A 265 -16.06 5.90 5.23
N TRP A 266 -16.51 7.02 4.65
CA TRP A 266 -16.25 8.35 5.18
C TRP A 266 -17.38 8.85 6.07
N ILE A 267 -17.03 9.37 7.24
CA ILE A 267 -17.96 10.04 8.14
C ILE A 267 -18.49 11.31 7.47
N GLN A 268 -19.80 11.39 7.31
CA GLN A 268 -20.50 12.54 6.74
C GLN A 268 -20.97 13.53 7.84
N PRO A 269 -21.18 14.81 7.51
CA PRO A 269 -21.72 15.80 8.45
C PRO A 269 -23.04 15.39 9.13
N GLU A 270 -23.88 14.63 8.43
CA GLU A 270 -25.19 14.16 8.88
C GLU A 270 -25.16 12.93 9.80
N ASP A 271 -24.01 12.26 9.98
CA ASP A 271 -23.89 10.99 10.71
C ASP A 271 -23.97 11.11 12.25
N ASN A 272 -24.36 12.29 12.76
CA ASN A 272 -24.44 12.59 14.20
C ASN A 272 -23.12 12.28 14.95
N GLN A 273 -21.99 12.57 14.30
CA GLN A 273 -20.65 12.44 14.87
C GLN A 273 -20.10 13.81 15.31
N PRO A 274 -19.07 13.85 16.19
CA PRO A 274 -18.35 15.09 16.46
C PRO A 274 -17.79 15.69 15.17
N GLU A 275 -17.98 17.00 14.97
CA GLU A 275 -17.60 17.73 13.76
C GLU A 275 -16.15 17.49 13.30
N TRP A 276 -15.21 17.35 14.24
CA TRP A 276 -13.79 17.13 13.93
C TRP A 276 -13.51 15.78 13.24
N SER A 277 -14.44 14.82 13.34
CA SER A 277 -14.29 13.46 12.77
C SER A 277 -14.86 13.32 11.36
N VAL A 278 -15.56 14.35 10.86
CA VAL A 278 -16.09 14.38 9.48
C VAL A 278 -14.93 14.26 8.48
N GLY A 279 -15.10 13.42 7.46
CA GLY A 279 -14.06 13.03 6.51
C GLY A 279 -13.09 11.96 7.04
N GLY A 280 -13.18 11.59 8.32
CA GLY A 280 -12.48 10.45 8.90
C GLY A 280 -13.15 9.11 8.55
N SER A 281 -12.59 8.03 9.08
CA SER A 281 -13.15 6.68 9.00
C SER A 281 -12.86 5.89 10.27
N TYR A 282 -13.63 4.84 10.53
CA TYR A 282 -13.40 3.92 11.64
C TYR A 282 -12.57 2.73 11.19
N GLN A 283 -11.52 2.41 11.94
CA GLN A 283 -10.62 1.30 11.63
C GLN A 283 -10.76 0.17 12.66
N ALA A 284 -11.03 -1.04 12.18
CA ALA A 284 -10.99 -2.25 12.98
C ALA A 284 -9.79 -3.12 12.58
N VAL A 285 -8.90 -3.42 13.53
CA VAL A 285 -7.73 -4.27 13.31
C VAL A 285 -7.89 -5.58 14.07
N ARG A 286 -7.72 -6.71 13.35
CA ARG A 286 -7.83 -8.06 13.89
C ARG A 286 -6.63 -8.89 13.45
N ILE A 287 -5.83 -9.36 14.40
CA ILE A 287 -4.72 -10.28 14.13
C ILE A 287 -5.27 -11.70 14.15
N ILE A 288 -5.46 -12.30 12.98
CA ILE A 288 -6.10 -13.61 12.81
C ILE A 288 -5.03 -14.64 12.44
N ARG A 289 -4.75 -15.57 13.36
CA ARG A 289 -3.86 -16.70 13.08
C ARG A 289 -4.60 -17.72 12.20
N MET A 290 -4.00 -18.08 11.08
CA MET A 290 -4.44 -19.19 10.23
C MET A 290 -3.73 -20.48 10.64
N PHE A 291 -4.49 -21.57 10.79
CA PHE A 291 -3.94 -22.91 11.07
C PHE A 291 -3.66 -23.63 9.75
N VAL A 292 -2.63 -23.19 9.03
CA VAL A 292 -2.35 -23.60 7.66
C VAL A 292 -2.11 -25.10 7.51
N GLU A 293 -1.49 -25.77 8.48
CA GLU A 293 -1.22 -27.21 8.41
C GLU A 293 -2.49 -28.06 8.50
N PHE A 294 -3.52 -27.55 9.16
CA PHE A 294 -4.84 -28.19 9.18
C PHE A 294 -5.58 -27.93 7.87
N TRP A 295 -5.50 -26.70 7.38
CA TRP A 295 -6.12 -26.28 6.11
C TRP A 295 -5.58 -27.10 4.91
N ASP A 296 -4.27 -27.27 4.82
CA ASP A 296 -3.62 -27.97 3.69
C ASP A 296 -3.94 -29.47 3.61
N ARG A 297 -4.66 -30.02 4.59
CA ARG A 297 -5.00 -31.45 4.70
C ARG A 297 -6.50 -31.74 4.55
N THR A 298 -7.31 -30.72 4.29
CA THR A 298 -8.76 -30.83 4.04
C THR A 298 -9.08 -30.44 2.62
#